data_AF-A0A8J5K5J2-F1
#
_entry.id   AF-A0A8J5K5J2-F1
#
_cell.length_a   1.000
_cell.length_b   1.000
_cell.length_c   1.000
_cell.angle_alpha   90.00
_cell.angle_beta   90.00
_cell.angle_gamma   90.00
#
_symmetry.space_group_name_H-M   'P 1'
#
loop_
_entity.id
_entity.type
_entity.pdbx_description
1 polymer ?
#
loop_
_entity_poly.entity_id
_entity_poly.type
_entity_poly.pdbx_seq_one_letter_code
_entity_poly.pdbx_strand_id
1 'polypeptide(L)'
;MGSLFRSEEMALCQLFLQSESAYTCVSELGELGLVQFRDLNPDVNAFQRKFVNEVRRCDEMERKLRYLEREIRKDGIPVLDTGENPEAPMPREMIDLEVKFEKLENELKEVNSNAEALKRNYLELTELKHILKKTQVFFDEAMYPPNLPYDQDVYFDDEERVNLLTDSSLHQLKHIG
;
A
#
# COMPACT_ATOMS: atom_id res chain seq x y z
N MET A 1 -20.89 43.31 2.30
CA MET A 1 -21.99 42.43 1.87
C MET A 1 -22.59 43.04 0.61
N GLY A 2 -22.21 42.51 -0.56
CA GLY A 2 -22.59 43.01 -1.88
C GLY A 2 -24.05 42.72 -2.27
N SER A 3 -24.57 43.48 -3.22
CA SER A 3 -25.93 43.30 -3.76
C SER A 3 -25.96 42.10 -4.73
N LEU A 4 -26.95 41.22 -4.60
CA LEU A 4 -27.16 40.06 -5.48
C LEU A 4 -27.41 40.41 -6.97
N PHE A 5 -27.67 41.67 -7.31
CA PHE A 5 -28.11 42.08 -8.66
C PHE A 5 -26.98 42.60 -9.58
N ARG A 6 -25.76 42.79 -9.06
CA ARG A 6 -24.61 43.33 -9.81
C ARG A 6 -23.32 42.68 -9.31
N SER A 7 -22.31 42.62 -10.19
CA SER A 7 -20.96 42.18 -9.84
C SER A 7 -20.34 43.08 -8.76
N GLU A 8 -19.50 42.51 -7.91
CA GLU A 8 -18.70 43.29 -6.96
C GLU A 8 -17.63 44.10 -7.69
N GLU A 9 -17.23 45.23 -7.11
CA GLU A 9 -16.18 46.08 -7.65
C GLU A 9 -14.82 45.36 -7.53
N MET A 10 -14.06 45.37 -8.63
CA MET A 10 -12.74 44.73 -8.71
C MET A 10 -11.65 45.80 -8.81
N ALA A 11 -10.54 45.59 -8.12
CA ALA A 11 -9.36 46.44 -8.20
C ALA A 11 -8.17 45.65 -8.76
N LEU A 12 -7.39 46.28 -9.64
CA LEU A 12 -6.11 45.73 -10.11
C LEU A 12 -5.00 46.25 -9.20
N CYS A 13 -4.35 45.33 -8.49
CA CYS A 13 -3.24 45.63 -7.59
C CYS A 13 -1.94 45.02 -8.12
N GLN A 14 -0.82 45.69 -7.86
CA GLN A 14 0.52 45.17 -8.16
C GLN A 14 1.20 44.76 -6.85
N LEU A 15 1.60 43.49 -6.75
CA LEU A 15 2.33 42.95 -5.60
C LEU A 15 3.83 42.94 -5.87
N PHE A 16 4.61 43.48 -4.92
CA PHE A 16 6.06 43.36 -4.89
C PHE A 16 6.45 42.50 -3.69
N LEU A 17 6.98 41.31 -3.95
CA LEU A 17 7.35 40.34 -2.93
C LEU A 17 8.85 40.07 -2.97
N GLN A 18 9.48 40.00 -1.79
CA GLN A 18 10.83 39.48 -1.66
C GLN A 18 10.81 37.95 -1.78
N SER A 19 11.88 37.39 -2.36
CA SER A 19 11.94 35.94 -2.63
C SER A 19 11.78 35.08 -1.37
N GLU A 20 12.26 35.54 -0.21
CA GLU A 20 12.20 34.79 1.05
C GLU A 20 10.80 34.77 1.68
N SER A 21 10.02 35.86 1.51
CA SER A 21 8.67 35.97 2.07
C SER A 21 7.57 35.59 1.07
N ALA A 22 7.92 35.38 -0.20
CA ALA A 22 6.95 35.14 -1.26
C ALA A 22 6.05 33.93 -0.97
N TYR A 23 6.61 32.83 -0.44
CA TYR A 23 5.84 31.64 -0.11
C TYR A 23 4.76 31.94 0.93
N THR A 24 5.17 32.49 2.08
CA THR A 24 4.24 32.80 3.18
C THR A 24 3.17 33.79 2.74
N CYS A 25 3.53 34.87 2.05
CA CYS A 25 2.55 35.85 1.58
C CYS A 25 1.54 35.24 0.59
N VAL A 26 1.98 34.41 -0.35
CA VAL A 26 1.07 33.77 -1.32
C VAL A 26 0.20 32.72 -0.64
N SER A 27 0.74 32.00 0.33
CA SER A 27 0.01 31.03 1.15
C SER A 27 -1.16 31.70 1.89
N GLU A 28 -0.90 32.79 2.62
CA GLU A 28 -1.91 33.56 3.33
C GLU A 28 -2.98 34.14 2.38
N LEU A 29 -2.57 34.62 1.20
CA LEU A 29 -3.51 35.07 0.18
C LEU A 29 -4.38 33.93 -0.37
N GLY A 30 -3.84 32.72 -0.42
CA GLY A 30 -4.55 31.50 -0.79
C GLY A 30 -5.62 31.13 0.23
N GLU A 31 -5.30 31.18 1.53
CA GLU A 31 -6.24 30.92 2.62
C GLU A 31 -7.38 31.96 2.65
N LEU A 32 -7.09 33.23 2.35
CA LEU A 32 -8.13 34.26 2.22
C LEU A 32 -9.06 34.01 1.03
N GLY A 33 -8.54 33.50 -0.10
CA GLY A 33 -9.36 33.14 -1.28
C GLY A 33 -9.98 34.32 -2.04
N LEU A 34 -9.47 35.54 -1.87
CA LEU A 34 -10.05 36.77 -2.44
C LEU A 34 -9.28 37.35 -3.63
N VAL A 35 -8.21 36.69 -4.07
CA VAL A 35 -7.32 37.21 -5.11
C VAL A 35 -7.35 36.35 -6.38
N GLN A 36 -7.28 37.02 -7.53
CA GLN A 36 -7.10 36.37 -8.82
C GLN A 36 -5.76 36.81 -9.43
N PHE A 37 -4.83 35.87 -9.57
CA PHE A 37 -3.54 36.12 -10.21
C PHE A 37 -3.69 36.20 -11.74
N ARG A 38 -3.01 37.16 -12.35
CA ARG A 38 -2.84 37.24 -13.81
C ARG A 38 -1.48 36.70 -14.22
N ASP A 39 -1.46 35.91 -15.28
CA ASP A 39 -0.20 35.42 -15.85
C ASP A 39 0.54 36.58 -16.53
N LEU A 40 1.71 36.93 -15.98
CA LEU A 40 2.61 37.93 -16.56
C LEU A 40 3.57 37.34 -17.59
N ASN A 41 3.68 36.00 -17.67
CA ASN A 41 4.63 35.29 -18.54
C ASN A 41 3.91 34.28 -19.46
N PRO A 42 2.96 34.72 -20.32
CA PRO A 42 2.22 33.83 -21.21
C PRO A 42 3.11 33.16 -22.26
N ASP A 43 4.18 33.83 -22.70
CA ASP A 43 5.09 33.34 -23.74
C ASP A 43 6.15 32.37 -23.19
N VAL A 44 6.25 32.23 -21.86
CA VAL A 44 7.21 31.35 -21.21
C VAL A 44 6.58 29.98 -20.96
N ASN A 45 7.17 28.95 -21.57
CA ASN A 45 6.76 27.56 -21.39
C ASN A 45 6.83 27.16 -19.91
N ALA A 46 5.89 26.32 -19.45
CA ALA A 46 5.80 25.81 -18.08
C ALA A 46 7.14 25.25 -17.55
N PHE A 47 7.92 24.57 -18.40
CA PHE A 47 9.20 23.98 -18.00
C PHE A 47 10.33 24.97 -17.72
N GLN A 48 10.22 26.20 -18.22
CA GLN A 48 11.22 27.25 -18.04
C GLN A 48 10.84 28.20 -16.88
N ARG A 49 9.69 27.97 -16.24
CA ARG A 49 9.23 28.79 -15.11
C ARG A 49 10.06 28.48 -13.87
N LYS A 50 10.25 29.52 -13.04
CA LYS A 50 11.16 29.52 -11.88
C LYS A 50 10.94 28.36 -10.90
N PHE A 51 9.69 27.96 -10.66
CA PHE A 51 9.32 27.00 -9.61
C PHE A 51 8.92 25.60 -10.13
N VAL A 52 9.37 25.22 -11.33
CA VAL A 52 8.95 23.95 -11.94
C VAL A 52 9.42 22.72 -11.15
N ASN A 53 10.57 22.81 -10.49
CA ASN A 53 11.14 21.68 -9.74
C ASN A 53 10.33 21.40 -8.48
N GLU A 54 9.88 22.46 -7.80
CA GLU A 54 9.05 22.39 -6.62
C GLU A 54 7.67 21.81 -6.95
N VAL A 55 7.07 22.23 -8.07
CA VAL A 55 5.81 21.65 -8.54
C VAL A 55 5.97 20.16 -8.85
N ARG A 56 7.05 19.77 -9.52
CA ARG A 56 7.33 18.35 -9.80
C ARG A 56 7.53 17.52 -8.53
N ARG A 57 8.11 18.09 -7.47
CA ARG A 57 8.23 17.42 -6.17
C ARG A 57 6.86 17.18 -5.54
N CYS A 58 5.96 18.15 -5.64
CA CYS A 58 4.55 17.96 -5.23
C CYS A 58 3.86 16.86 -6.02
N ASP A 59 4.01 16.84 -7.35
CA ASP A 59 3.41 15.81 -8.20
C ASP A 59 3.89 14.39 -7.83
N GLU A 60 5.18 14.25 -7.51
CA GLU A 60 5.75 12.97 -7.05
C GLU A 60 5.21 12.57 -5.67
N MET A 61 5.11 13.49 -4.71
CA MET A 61 4.51 13.20 -3.41
C MET A 61 3.03 12.81 -3.54
N GLU A 62 2.28 13.49 -4.42
CA GLU A 62 0.89 13.15 -4.71
C GLU A 62 0.78 11.74 -5.30
N ARG A 63 1.69 11.35 -6.21
CA ARG A 63 1.75 9.99 -6.77
C ARG A 63 1.93 8.94 -5.66
N LYS A 64 2.80 9.20 -4.67
CA LYS A 64 3.01 8.32 -3.51
C LYS A 64 1.74 8.21 -2.66
N LEU A 65 1.09 9.34 -2.36
CA LEU A 65 -0.17 9.36 -1.62
C LEU A 65 -1.31 8.61 -2.33
N ARG A 66 -1.45 8.76 -3.65
CA ARG A 66 -2.43 8.01 -4.46
C ARG A 66 -2.16 6.50 -4.46
N TYR A 67 -0.89 6.07 -4.30
CA TYR A 67 -0.59 4.65 -4.11
C TYR A 67 -1.05 4.17 -2.72
N LEU A 68 -0.71 4.90 -1.66
CA LEU A 68 -1.11 4.57 -0.29
C LEU A 68 -2.65 4.52 -0.15
N GLU A 69 -3.37 5.51 -0.67
CA GLU A 69 -4.83 5.55 -0.65
C GLU A 69 -5.46 4.32 -1.33
N ARG A 70 -4.89 3.86 -2.45
CA ARG A 70 -5.37 2.67 -3.16
C ARG A 70 -5.19 1.39 -2.34
N GLU A 71 -4.05 1.23 -1.67
CA GLU A 71 -3.81 0.07 -0.82
C GLU A 71 -4.71 0.09 0.43
N ILE A 72 -4.89 1.25 1.07
CA ILE A 72 -5.81 1.41 2.22
C ILE A 72 -7.25 1.01 1.82
N ARG A 73 -7.72 1.47 0.65
CA ARG A 73 -9.05 1.12 0.14
C ARG A 73 -9.17 -0.36 -0.22
N LYS A 74 -8.12 -0.96 -0.74
CA LYS A 74 -8.07 -2.40 -1.08
C LYS A 74 -8.24 -3.28 0.15
N ASP A 75 -7.69 -2.85 1.29
CA ASP A 75 -7.84 -3.54 2.58
C ASP A 75 -9.14 -3.19 3.32
N GLY A 76 -10.01 -2.37 2.71
CA GLY A 76 -11.30 -2.00 3.29
C GLY A 76 -11.21 -1.07 4.49
N ILE A 77 -10.08 -0.38 4.67
CA ILE A 77 -9.90 0.58 5.77
C ILE A 77 -10.57 1.89 5.38
N PRO A 78 -11.55 2.39 6.16
CA PRO A 78 -12.22 3.65 5.86
C PRO A 78 -11.26 4.82 6.09
N VAL A 79 -11.03 5.63 5.05
CA VAL A 79 -10.33 6.92 5.20
C VAL A 79 -11.33 7.91 5.82
N LEU A 80 -11.04 8.38 7.02
CA LEU A 80 -11.85 9.39 7.69
C LEU A 80 -11.58 10.75 7.03
N ASP A 81 -12.63 11.40 6.57
CA ASP A 81 -12.57 12.81 6.20
C ASP A 81 -12.84 13.64 7.45
N THR A 82 -11.83 14.38 7.90
CA THR A 82 -11.93 15.26 9.07
C THR A 82 -12.73 16.53 8.78
N GLY A 83 -13.06 16.82 7.51
CA GLY A 83 -13.83 18.00 7.10
C GLY A 83 -13.09 19.33 7.28
N GLU A 84 -11.98 19.33 8.00
CA GLU A 84 -11.08 20.46 8.16
C GLU A 84 -9.95 20.38 7.13
N ASN A 85 -9.78 21.46 6.38
CA ASN A 85 -8.66 21.62 5.47
C ASN A 85 -7.49 22.19 6.29
N PRO A 86 -6.35 21.47 6.40
CA PRO A 86 -5.21 21.96 7.17
C PRO A 86 -4.61 23.20 6.50
N GLU A 87 -4.01 24.07 7.32
CA GLU A 87 -3.22 25.20 6.82
C GLU A 87 -2.08 24.71 5.93
N ALA A 88 -1.74 25.51 4.94
CA ALA A 88 -0.63 25.23 4.04
C ALA A 88 0.70 25.05 4.83
N PRO A 89 1.41 23.92 4.65
CA PRO A 89 2.62 23.61 5.40
C PRO A 89 3.79 24.49 4.96
N MET A 90 4.77 24.70 5.86
CA MET A 90 5.97 25.47 5.49
C MET A 90 6.86 24.69 4.50
N PRO A 91 7.68 25.37 3.66
CA PRO A 91 8.55 24.70 2.69
C PRO A 91 9.56 23.71 3.31
N ARG A 92 9.95 23.92 4.57
CA ARG A 92 10.81 22.98 5.31
C ARG A 92 10.08 21.68 5.62
N GLU A 93 8.81 21.76 6.02
CA GLU A 93 7.99 20.60 6.35
C GLU A 93 7.71 19.75 5.11
N MET A 94 7.66 20.35 3.92
CA MET A 94 7.55 19.60 2.66
C MET A 94 8.69 18.60 2.47
N ILE A 95 9.92 18.92 2.90
CA ILE A 95 11.07 18.02 2.80
C ILE A 95 10.86 16.82 3.72
N ASP A 96 10.40 17.07 4.95
CA ASP A 96 10.13 15.99 5.91
C ASP A 96 8.97 15.10 5.45
N LEU A 97 7.94 15.69 4.85
CA LEU A 97 6.83 14.96 4.25
C LEU A 97 7.29 14.07 3.09
N GLU A 98 8.18 14.56 2.23
CA GLU A 98 8.72 13.79 1.11
C GLU A 98 9.43 12.51 1.60
N VAL A 99 10.29 12.65 2.62
CA VAL A 99 10.99 11.52 3.25
C VAL A 99 10.01 10.55 3.90
N LYS A 100 9.00 11.06 4.62
CA LYS A 100 7.98 10.23 5.25
C LYS A 100 7.17 9.44 4.22
N PHE A 101 6.72 10.08 3.14
CA PHE A 101 5.95 9.42 2.10
C PHE A 101 6.76 8.37 1.36
N GLU A 102 8.05 8.63 1.11
CA GLU A 102 8.95 7.63 0.52
C GLU A 102 9.13 6.40 1.40
N LYS A 103 9.35 6.62 2.68
CA LYS A 103 9.48 5.55 3.66
C LYS A 103 8.21 4.70 3.72
N LEU A 104 7.04 5.34 3.84
CA LEU A 104 5.75 4.64 3.90
C LEU A 104 5.46 3.84 2.63
N GLU A 105 5.75 4.40 1.45
CA GLU A 105 5.57 3.70 0.18
C GLU A 105 6.45 2.44 0.11
N ASN A 106 7.73 2.56 0.47
CA ASN A 106 8.67 1.45 0.44
C ASN A 106 8.29 0.35 1.44
N GLU A 107 7.96 0.72 2.68
CA GLU A 107 7.50 -0.21 3.71
C GLU A 107 6.26 -0.97 3.24
N LEU A 108 5.27 -0.28 2.66
CA LEU A 108 4.05 -0.93 2.19
C LEU A 108 4.30 -1.87 1.01
N LYS A 109 5.16 -1.48 0.06
CA LYS A 109 5.58 -2.35 -1.05
C LYS A 109 6.28 -3.61 -0.56
N GLU A 110 7.18 -3.47 0.42
CA GLU A 110 7.91 -4.59 1.00
C GLU A 110 6.96 -5.54 1.73
N VAL A 111 6.08 -5.02 2.59
CA VAL A 111 5.09 -5.82 3.32
C VAL A 111 4.17 -6.56 2.36
N ASN A 112 3.68 -5.90 1.31
CA ASN A 112 2.83 -6.54 0.30
C ASN A 112 3.56 -7.66 -0.45
N SER A 113 4.79 -7.42 -0.88
CA SER A 113 5.62 -8.44 -1.54
C SER A 113 5.86 -9.65 -0.63
N ASN A 114 6.18 -9.39 0.64
CA ASN A 114 6.42 -10.44 1.63
C ASN A 114 5.14 -11.23 1.94
N ALA A 115 4.00 -10.55 2.06
CA ALA A 115 2.70 -11.18 2.28
C ALA A 115 2.29 -12.08 1.10
N GLU A 116 2.51 -11.63 -0.14
CA GLU A 116 2.26 -12.45 -1.32
C GLU A 116 3.17 -13.68 -1.38
N ALA A 117 4.47 -13.51 -1.12
CA ALA A 117 5.42 -14.62 -1.11
C ALA A 117 5.08 -15.65 -0.02
N LEU A 118 4.75 -15.18 1.19
CA LEU A 118 4.33 -16.04 2.29
C LEU A 118 3.05 -16.80 1.95
N LYS A 119 2.07 -16.14 1.34
CA LYS A 119 0.81 -16.78 0.91
C LYS A 119 1.06 -17.86 -0.15
N ARG A 120 1.93 -17.61 -1.13
CA ARG A 120 2.30 -18.62 -2.14
C ARG A 120 2.95 -19.83 -1.50
N ASN A 121 3.97 -19.62 -0.66
CA ASN A 121 4.67 -20.70 0.05
C ASN A 121 3.70 -21.52 0.92
N TYR A 122 2.78 -20.85 1.62
CA TYR A 122 1.77 -21.52 2.43
C TYR A 122 0.83 -22.39 1.59
N LEU A 123 0.37 -21.91 0.44
CA LEU A 123 -0.50 -22.66 -0.46
C LEU A 123 0.22 -23.88 -1.04
N GLU A 124 1.45 -23.72 -1.52
CA GLU A 124 2.27 -24.82 -2.05
C GLU A 124 2.48 -25.93 -1.00
N LEU A 125 2.84 -25.55 0.23
CA LEU A 125 3.01 -26.50 1.33
C LEU A 125 1.69 -27.17 1.74
N THR A 126 0.58 -26.44 1.68
CA THR A 126 -0.76 -26.96 1.99
C THR A 126 -1.20 -27.97 0.93
N GLU A 127 -0.98 -27.69 -0.35
CA GLU A 127 -1.24 -28.61 -1.46
C GLU A 127 -0.41 -29.89 -1.31
N LEU A 128 0.90 -29.75 -1.06
CA LEU A 128 1.79 -30.90 -0.83
C LEU A 128 1.32 -31.75 0.35
N LYS A 129 0.93 -31.11 1.47
CA LYS A 129 0.35 -31.79 2.64
C LYS A 129 -0.92 -32.57 2.28
N HIS A 130 -1.78 -32.01 1.44
CA HIS A 130 -3.00 -32.70 0.99
C HIS A 130 -2.69 -33.89 0.08
N ILE A 131 -1.70 -33.77 -0.81
CA ILE A 131 -1.24 -34.88 -1.66
C ILE A 131 -0.73 -36.01 -0.77
N LEU A 132 0.18 -35.74 0.16
CA LEU A 132 0.74 -36.75 1.05
C LEU A 132 -0.34 -37.48 1.84
N LYS A 133 -1.34 -36.76 2.38
CA LYS A 133 -2.47 -37.38 3.09
C LYS A 133 -3.31 -38.30 2.22
N LYS A 134 -3.64 -37.89 0.99
CA LYS A 134 -4.45 -38.70 0.06
C LYS A 134 -3.67 -39.92 -0.43
N THR A 135 -2.38 -39.74 -0.72
CA THR A 135 -1.49 -40.82 -1.16
C THR A 135 -1.32 -41.89 -0.06
N GLN A 136 -1.24 -41.48 1.22
CA GLN A 136 -1.23 -42.43 2.34
C GLN A 136 -2.50 -43.29 2.35
N VAL A 137 -3.68 -42.68 2.27
CA VAL A 137 -4.96 -43.41 2.23
C VAL A 137 -5.03 -44.35 1.03
N PHE A 138 -4.55 -43.91 -0.14
CA PHE A 138 -4.50 -44.75 -1.34
C PHE A 138 -3.61 -45.99 -1.16
N PHE A 139 -2.44 -45.84 -0.54
CA PHE A 139 -1.55 -46.97 -0.25
C PHE A 139 -2.13 -47.90 0.82
N ASP A 140 -2.79 -47.35 1.85
CA ASP A 140 -3.46 -48.13 2.89
C ASP A 140 -4.62 -48.97 2.31
N GLU A 141 -5.42 -48.42 1.38
CA GLU A 141 -6.49 -49.14 0.67
C GLU A 141 -5.96 -50.23 -0.28
N ALA A 142 -4.82 -49.98 -0.94
CA ALA A 142 -4.17 -50.95 -1.84
C ALA A 142 -3.54 -52.13 -1.09
N MET A 143 -3.10 -51.94 0.16
CA MET A 143 -2.59 -53.02 1.01
C MET A 143 -3.68 -53.92 1.59
N TYR A 144 -4.94 -53.45 1.67
CA TYR A 144 -6.07 -54.22 2.19
C TYR A 144 -7.25 -54.25 1.20
N PRO A 145 -7.13 -54.95 0.05
CA PRO A 145 -8.23 -55.08 -0.89
C PRO A 145 -9.40 -55.86 -0.24
N PRO A 146 -10.66 -55.40 -0.35
CA PRO A 146 -11.82 -56.01 0.32
C PRO A 146 -12.14 -57.47 -0.06
N ASN A 147 -11.48 -58.05 -1.07
CA ASN A 147 -11.87 -59.30 -1.73
C ASN A 147 -10.76 -60.36 -1.82
N LEU A 148 -9.73 -60.32 -0.96
CA LEU A 148 -8.84 -61.48 -0.82
C LEU A 148 -9.37 -62.43 0.26
N PRO A 149 -9.54 -63.73 -0.04
CA PRO A 149 -9.93 -64.70 0.97
C PRO A 149 -8.85 -64.72 2.06
N TYR A 150 -9.29 -64.59 3.32
CA TYR A 150 -8.44 -64.75 4.50
C TYR A 150 -7.74 -66.11 4.41
N ASP A 151 -6.45 -66.10 4.07
CA ASP A 151 -5.54 -67.15 4.48
C ASP A 151 -4.63 -66.56 5.55
N GLN A 152 -4.90 -67.02 6.76
CA GLN A 152 -4.27 -66.59 7.98
C GLN A 152 -2.92 -67.30 8.03
N ASP A 153 -1.87 -66.69 7.50
CA ASP A 153 -0.44 -66.93 7.85
C ASP A 153 0.50 -66.18 6.90
N VAL A 154 0.55 -64.85 6.97
CA VAL A 154 1.77 -64.12 6.59
C VAL A 154 2.04 -63.01 7.59
N TYR A 155 2.84 -63.33 8.61
CA TYR A 155 3.50 -62.33 9.44
C TYR A 155 4.51 -61.58 8.56
N PHE A 156 4.10 -60.45 7.98
CA PHE A 156 5.04 -59.45 7.51
C PHE A 156 5.43 -58.55 8.69
N ASP A 157 6.73 -58.44 8.87
CA ASP A 157 7.42 -57.73 9.94
C ASP A 157 6.92 -56.28 10.04
N ASP A 158 6.53 -55.85 11.24
CA ASP A 158 6.01 -54.50 11.53
C ASP A 158 7.09 -53.39 11.34
N GLU A 159 8.33 -53.75 10.99
CA GLU A 159 9.46 -52.83 10.81
C GLU A 159 9.39 -51.95 9.54
N GLU A 160 8.60 -52.31 8.52
CA GLU A 160 8.47 -51.53 7.27
C GLU A 160 7.26 -50.59 7.24
N ARG A 161 6.65 -50.28 8.39
CA ARG A 161 5.74 -49.13 8.49
C ARG A 161 6.54 -47.83 8.43
N VAL A 162 6.93 -47.43 7.21
CA VAL A 162 7.37 -46.06 6.92
C VAL A 162 6.16 -45.16 7.04
N ASN A 163 5.79 -44.84 8.28
CA ASN A 163 4.95 -43.70 8.58
C ASN A 163 5.70 -42.46 8.10
N LEU A 164 5.33 -41.97 6.91
CA LEU A 164 5.83 -40.70 6.33
C LEU A 164 5.55 -39.49 7.23
N LEU A 165 4.77 -39.68 8.28
CA LEU A 165 4.55 -38.76 9.37
C LEU A 165 5.03 -39.40 10.67
N THR A 166 6.34 -39.40 10.92
CA THR A 166 6.82 -39.54 12.30
C THR A 166 6.46 -38.26 13.04
N ASP A 167 5.81 -38.40 14.20
CA ASP A 167 5.25 -37.32 15.03
C ASP A 167 6.24 -36.21 15.45
N SER A 168 7.52 -36.34 15.10
CA SER A 168 8.56 -35.33 15.35
C SER A 168 8.40 -34.07 14.48
N SER A 169 7.85 -34.18 13.25
CA SER A 169 7.77 -33.03 12.33
C SER A 169 6.55 -32.12 12.54
N LEU A 170 5.50 -32.60 13.21
CA LEU A 170 4.28 -31.82 13.49
C LEU A 170 4.42 -30.89 14.71
N HIS A 171 5.38 -31.15 15.60
CA HIS A 171 5.57 -30.36 16.81
C HIS A 171 6.24 -29.00 16.56
N GLN A 172 6.96 -28.82 15.45
CA GLN A 172 7.62 -27.56 15.10
C GLN A 172 6.67 -26.51 14.48
N LEU A 173 5.47 -26.89 14.05
CA LEU A 173 4.49 -25.97 13.43
C LEU A 173 3.49 -25.34 14.43
N LYS A 174 3.54 -25.73 15.71
CA LYS A 174 2.63 -25.21 16.76
C LYS A 174 3.13 -23.95 17.47
N HIS A 175 4.32 -23.44 17.13
CA HIS A 175 4.94 -22.30 17.81
C HIS A 175 5.10 -21.03 16.96
N ILE A 176 4.39 -20.91 15.82
CA ILE A 176 4.36 -19.69 14.99
C ILE A 176 2.92 -19.17 14.89
N GLY A 177 2.29 -18.99 16.05
CA GLY A 177 1.00 -18.32 16.22
C GLY A 177 1.11 -17.28 17.30
#